data_AF-A0A954EMJ1-F1
#
_entry.id   AF-A0A954EMJ1-F1
#
_cell.length_a   1.000
_cell.length_b   1.000
_cell.length_c   1.000
_cell.angle_alpha   90.00
_cell.angle_beta   90.00
_cell.angle_gamma   90.00
#
_symmetry.space_group_name_H-M   'P 1'
#
loop_
_entity.id
_entity.type
_entity.pdbx_description
1 polymer ?
#
loop_
_entity_poly.entity_id
_entity_poly.type
_entity_poly.pdbx_seq_one_letter_code
_entity_poly.pdbx_strand_id
1 'polypeptide(L)'
;MAQNDRNKKWLWLGVGTVFGLILSYYCPHEPAYAESASSSERFAMATAKSGIGQSDAVFVLDMVSGRLVGAIYSPQGGFTQTYGRNLAADFKVVENAQYVMVTGFANTAGGGTGGTPATGVIYVGELNSGIVGCYGFLFTPQANRPVPTRELAVLGTFPWRGGP
;
A
#
# COMPACT_ATOMS: atom_id res chain seq x y z
N MET A 1 -12.66 -8.44 61.91
CA MET A 1 -11.65 -9.05 61.01
C MET A 1 -11.93 -8.86 59.50
N ALA A 2 -13.19 -8.73 59.04
CA ALA A 2 -13.52 -8.60 57.60
C ALA A 2 -13.04 -7.32 56.87
N GLN A 3 -12.71 -6.24 57.60
CA GLN A 3 -12.30 -4.96 56.99
C GLN A 3 -10.87 -5.00 56.42
N ASN A 4 -9.99 -5.81 57.00
CA ASN A 4 -8.57 -5.89 56.61
C ASN A 4 -8.39 -6.58 55.24
N ASP A 5 -9.20 -7.61 54.97
CA ASP A 5 -9.12 -8.36 53.71
C ASP A 5 -9.70 -7.57 52.53
N ARG A 6 -10.67 -6.69 52.79
CA ARG A 6 -11.18 -5.76 51.79
C ARG A 6 -10.12 -4.74 51.39
N ASN A 7 -9.39 -4.17 52.35
CA ASN A 7 -8.34 -3.19 52.05
C ASN A 7 -7.17 -3.83 51.26
N LYS A 8 -6.76 -5.06 51.60
CA LYS A 8 -5.72 -5.79 50.85
C LYS A 8 -6.10 -6.07 49.40
N LYS A 9 -7.36 -6.41 49.14
CA LYS A 9 -7.88 -6.65 47.77
C LYS A 9 -7.85 -5.38 46.93
N TRP A 10 -8.26 -4.24 47.51
CA TRP A 10 -8.19 -2.95 46.83
C TRP A 10 -6.75 -2.50 46.57
N LEU A 11 -5.84 -2.79 47.49
CA LEU A 11 -4.41 -2.51 47.34
C LEU A 11 -3.79 -3.33 46.21
N TRP A 12 -4.12 -4.63 46.12
CA TRP A 12 -3.70 -5.51 45.02
C TRP A 12 -4.26 -5.07 43.66
N LEU A 13 -5.50 -4.60 43.63
CA LEU A 13 -6.14 -4.10 42.41
C LEU A 13 -5.43 -2.82 41.94
N GLY A 14 -5.16 -1.88 42.86
CA GLY A 14 -4.41 -0.65 42.54
C GLY A 14 -3.01 -0.93 42.01
N VAL A 15 -2.27 -1.86 42.61
CA VAL A 15 -0.94 -2.27 42.13
C VAL A 15 -1.02 -2.89 40.74
N GLY A 16 -1.99 -3.79 40.50
CA GLY A 16 -2.19 -4.41 39.19
C GLY A 16 -2.53 -3.41 38.09
N THR A 17 -3.36 -2.41 38.38
CA THR A 17 -3.72 -1.35 37.43
C THR A 17 -2.52 -0.48 37.07
N VAL A 18 -1.73 -0.05 38.07
CA VAL A 18 -0.53 0.77 37.82
C VAL A 18 0.49 -0.02 37.01
N PHE A 19 0.70 -1.30 37.33
CA PHE A 19 1.63 -2.15 36.59
C PHE A 19 1.18 -2.40 35.15
N GLY A 20 -0.12 -2.60 34.92
CA GLY A 20 -0.70 -2.73 33.59
C GLY A 20 -0.54 -1.46 32.75
N LEU A 21 -0.72 -0.28 33.35
CA LEU A 21 -0.51 1.00 32.67
C LEU A 21 0.96 1.21 32.28
N ILE A 22 1.90 0.90 33.16
CA ILE A 22 3.34 1.00 32.87
C ILE A 22 3.71 0.07 31.71
N LEU A 23 3.23 -1.18 31.70
CA LEU A 23 3.48 -2.12 30.60
C LEU A 23 2.87 -1.66 29.27
N SER A 24 1.68 -1.05 29.31
CA SER A 24 1.04 -0.50 28.09
C SER A 24 1.85 0.64 27.46
N TYR A 25 2.53 1.45 28.27
CA TYR A 25 3.41 2.52 27.80
C TYR A 25 4.64 1.98 27.05
N TYR A 26 5.16 0.82 27.46
CA TYR A 26 6.24 0.13 26.77
C TYR A 26 5.77 -0.73 25.59
N CYS A 27 4.46 -0.84 25.35
CA CYS A 27 3.96 -1.58 24.20
C CYS A 27 4.22 -0.73 22.95
N PRO A 28 5.04 -1.22 21.99
CA PRO A 28 5.33 -0.48 20.78
C PRO A 28 4.02 -0.27 20.02
N HIS A 29 3.71 1.00 19.75
CA HIS A 29 2.61 1.34 18.87
C HIS A 29 3.07 1.04 17.45
N GLU A 30 2.68 -0.11 16.93
CA GLU A 30 2.90 -0.43 15.53
C GLU A 30 1.90 0.40 14.72
N PRO A 31 2.36 1.33 13.85
CA PRO A 31 1.45 2.02 12.95
C PRO A 31 0.77 0.97 12.05
N ALA A 32 -0.50 0.71 12.34
CA ALA A 32 -1.35 -0.13 11.51
C ALA A 32 -1.65 0.65 10.22
N TYR A 33 -0.78 0.51 9.22
CA TYR A 33 -1.04 1.00 7.89
C TYR A 33 -2.01 0.03 7.20
N ALA A 34 -3.26 0.46 7.01
CA ALA A 34 -4.24 -0.31 6.26
C ALA A 34 -4.11 0.02 4.77
N GLU A 35 -3.58 -0.92 3.99
CA GLU A 35 -3.72 -0.89 2.54
C GLU A 35 -5.20 -1.09 2.20
N SER A 36 -5.79 -0.11 1.54
CA SER A 36 -7.21 -0.09 1.22
C SER A 36 -7.39 -0.20 -0.28
N ALA A 37 -8.15 -1.19 -0.73
CA ALA A 37 -8.56 -1.34 -2.12
C ALA A 37 -10.08 -1.29 -2.21
N SER A 38 -10.61 -0.52 -3.14
CA SER A 38 -12.03 -0.42 -3.45
C SER A 38 -12.22 -0.38 -4.95
N SER A 39 -13.11 -1.23 -5.46
CA SER A 39 -13.43 -1.33 -6.89
C SER A 39 -14.88 -0.99 -7.16
N SER A 40 -15.11 -0.27 -8.25
CA SER A 40 -16.41 -0.10 -8.91
C SER A 40 -16.37 -0.78 -10.28
N GLU A 41 -17.48 -0.74 -11.03
CA GLU A 41 -17.60 -1.40 -12.35
C GLU A 41 -16.69 -0.78 -13.43
N ARG A 42 -16.30 0.49 -13.28
CA ARG A 42 -15.52 1.22 -14.30
C ARG A 42 -14.13 1.64 -13.85
N PHE A 43 -13.89 1.70 -12.56
CA PHE A 43 -12.60 2.07 -12.01
C PHE A 43 -12.35 1.38 -10.68
N ALA A 44 -11.08 1.14 -10.37
CA ALA A 44 -10.64 0.68 -9.06
C ALA A 44 -9.64 1.67 -8.47
N MET A 45 -9.62 1.77 -7.16
CA MET A 45 -8.67 2.56 -6.41
C MET A 45 -8.02 1.72 -5.33
N ALA A 46 -6.72 1.87 -5.14
CA ALA A 46 -6.00 1.21 -4.06
C ALA A 46 -4.87 2.08 -3.50
N THR A 47 -4.53 1.88 -2.23
CA THR A 47 -3.41 2.55 -1.57
C THR A 47 -2.23 1.60 -1.40
N ALA A 48 -1.03 2.03 -1.76
CA ALA A 48 0.19 1.25 -1.60
C ALA A 48 1.24 2.03 -0.79
N LYS A 49 1.96 1.33 0.07
CA LYS A 49 3.00 1.95 0.90
C LYS A 49 4.16 2.43 0.05
N SER A 50 4.58 3.68 0.25
CA SER A 50 5.79 4.20 -0.38
C SER A 50 7.03 3.81 0.42
N GLY A 51 7.10 4.14 1.70
CA GLY A 51 8.21 3.78 2.57
C GLY A 51 7.93 4.12 4.02
N ILE A 52 8.86 3.74 4.91
CA ILE A 52 8.70 3.96 6.36
C ILE A 52 8.60 5.47 6.63
N GLY A 53 7.53 5.88 7.29
CA GLY A 53 7.30 7.28 7.67
C GLY A 53 6.97 8.21 6.50
N GLN A 54 6.61 7.67 5.34
CA GLN A 54 6.17 8.43 4.17
C GLN A 54 4.66 8.25 3.95
N SER A 55 4.03 9.18 3.24
CA SER A 55 2.62 9.07 2.87
C SER A 55 2.38 7.94 1.87
N ASP A 56 1.26 7.24 2.00
CA ASP A 56 0.86 6.21 1.05
C ASP A 56 0.61 6.81 -0.35
N ALA A 57 0.94 6.02 -1.36
CA ALA A 57 0.60 6.31 -2.73
C ALA A 57 -0.85 5.85 -3.00
N VAL A 58 -1.61 6.66 -3.74
CA VAL A 58 -2.94 6.29 -4.21
C VAL A 58 -2.85 5.96 -5.69
N PHE A 59 -3.40 4.83 -6.08
CA PHE A 59 -3.48 4.36 -7.46
C PHE A 59 -4.93 4.23 -7.90
N VAL A 60 -5.22 4.66 -9.12
CA VAL A 60 -6.52 4.56 -9.76
C VAL A 60 -6.33 3.87 -11.11
N LEU A 61 -7.08 2.78 -11.29
CA LEU A 61 -7.16 2.03 -12.52
C LEU A 61 -8.48 2.37 -13.22
N ASP A 62 -8.39 2.86 -14.45
CA ASP A 62 -9.53 2.88 -15.37
C ASP A 62 -9.66 1.51 -16.03
N MET A 63 -10.74 0.79 -15.71
CA MET A 63 -10.96 -0.58 -16.21
C MET A 63 -11.33 -0.60 -17.70
N VAL A 64 -11.79 0.53 -18.25
CA VAL A 64 -12.21 0.60 -19.66
C VAL A 64 -11.01 0.81 -20.58
N SER A 65 -10.13 1.76 -20.23
CA SER A 65 -8.94 2.07 -21.05
C SER A 65 -7.71 1.25 -20.67
N GLY A 66 -7.71 0.58 -19.52
CA GLY A 66 -6.53 -0.07 -18.96
C GLY A 66 -5.46 0.92 -18.51
N ARG A 67 -5.81 2.19 -18.31
CA ARG A 67 -4.88 3.21 -17.84
C ARG A 67 -4.77 3.16 -16.31
N LEU A 68 -3.58 2.87 -15.83
CA LEU A 68 -3.23 2.96 -14.42
C LEU A 68 -2.52 4.29 -14.16
N VAL A 69 -3.02 5.06 -13.21
CA VAL A 69 -2.39 6.30 -12.73
C VAL A 69 -2.25 6.27 -11.22
N GLY A 70 -1.29 7.01 -10.69
CA GLY A 70 -1.19 7.16 -9.25
C GLY A 70 -0.44 8.40 -8.84
N ALA A 71 -0.52 8.73 -7.55
CA ALA A 71 0.22 9.83 -6.98
C ALA A 71 0.53 9.63 -5.50
N ILE A 72 1.61 10.26 -5.03
CA ILE A 72 1.94 10.37 -3.60
C ILE A 72 1.62 11.79 -3.14
N TYR A 73 0.95 11.88 -2.01
CA TYR A 73 0.69 13.14 -1.33
C TYR A 73 1.91 13.58 -0.50
N SER A 74 2.30 14.85 -0.65
CA SER A 74 3.26 15.55 0.20
C SER A 74 2.50 16.56 1.08
N PRO A 75 2.70 16.58 2.40
CA PRO A 75 2.04 17.54 3.29
C PRO A 75 2.28 19.01 2.92
N GLN A 76 3.41 19.30 2.29
CA GLN A 76 3.80 20.67 1.92
C GLN A 76 3.47 21.01 0.46
N GLY A 77 3.33 20.01 -0.42
CA GLY A 77 3.26 20.21 -1.88
C GLY A 77 2.03 19.62 -2.56
N GLY A 78 1.13 18.96 -1.83
CA GLY A 78 0.01 18.23 -2.43
C GLY A 78 0.48 16.98 -3.19
N PHE A 79 -0.18 16.61 -4.29
CA PHE A 79 0.24 15.48 -5.12
C PHE A 79 1.45 15.85 -5.98
N THR A 80 2.65 15.59 -5.48
CA THR A 80 3.89 16.01 -6.14
C THR A 80 4.52 14.94 -7.01
N GLN A 81 4.31 13.67 -6.70
CA GLN A 81 4.90 12.55 -7.44
C GLN A 81 3.79 11.79 -8.12
N THR A 82 3.83 11.69 -9.45
CA THR A 82 2.77 11.06 -10.25
C THR A 82 3.32 9.89 -11.05
N TYR A 83 2.44 8.92 -11.29
CA TYR A 83 2.75 7.67 -11.97
C TYR A 83 1.73 7.38 -13.06
N GLY A 84 2.16 6.70 -14.11
CA GLY A 84 1.29 6.26 -15.19
C GLY A 84 1.77 4.95 -15.83
N ARG A 85 0.84 4.11 -16.29
CA ARG A 85 1.15 2.95 -17.13
C ARG A 85 -0.07 2.52 -17.95
N ASN A 86 0.18 2.01 -19.16
CA ASN A 86 -0.87 1.43 -20.00
C ASN A 86 -0.87 -0.11 -19.85
N LEU A 87 -1.83 -0.63 -19.11
CA LEU A 87 -1.95 -2.06 -18.84
C LEU A 87 -2.50 -2.84 -20.04
N ALA A 88 -3.30 -2.21 -20.90
CA ALA A 88 -3.77 -2.87 -22.13
C ALA A 88 -2.59 -3.32 -23.01
N ALA A 89 -1.54 -2.50 -23.08
CA ALA A 89 -0.31 -2.84 -23.77
C ALA A 89 0.47 -3.98 -23.09
N ASP A 90 0.54 -3.98 -21.75
CA ASP A 90 1.26 -5.01 -20.99
C ASP A 90 0.60 -6.39 -21.13
N PHE A 91 -0.72 -6.45 -20.98
CA PHE A 91 -1.49 -7.69 -21.07
C PHE A 91 -1.81 -8.09 -22.51
N LYS A 92 -1.43 -7.27 -23.50
CA LYS A 92 -1.71 -7.46 -24.94
C LYS A 92 -3.20 -7.64 -25.22
N VAL A 93 -4.03 -6.88 -24.52
CA VAL A 93 -5.50 -6.91 -24.67
C VAL A 93 -5.95 -5.69 -25.45
N VAL A 94 -6.81 -5.90 -26.44
CA VAL A 94 -7.24 -4.85 -27.38
C VAL A 94 -8.67 -4.37 -27.07
N GLU A 95 -9.57 -5.27 -26.68
CA GLU A 95 -10.98 -4.97 -26.38
C GLU A 95 -11.52 -5.80 -25.21
N ASN A 96 -12.55 -5.28 -24.53
CA ASN A 96 -13.27 -5.94 -23.44
C ASN A 96 -12.38 -6.50 -22.31
N ALA A 97 -11.26 -5.82 -22.03
CA ALA A 97 -10.38 -6.17 -20.92
C ALA A 97 -11.13 -6.07 -19.60
N GLN A 98 -10.91 -7.03 -18.70
CA GLN A 98 -11.46 -6.98 -17.36
C GLN A 98 -10.32 -7.06 -16.36
N TYR A 99 -10.17 -6.00 -15.58
CA TYR A 99 -9.06 -5.87 -14.64
C TYR A 99 -9.53 -5.97 -13.20
N VAL A 100 -8.67 -6.52 -12.36
CA VAL A 100 -8.76 -6.43 -10.90
C VAL A 100 -7.44 -5.91 -10.36
N MET A 101 -7.51 -4.99 -9.41
CA MET A 101 -6.33 -4.37 -8.81
C MET A 101 -6.36 -4.55 -7.30
N VAL A 102 -5.23 -4.97 -6.74
CA VAL A 102 -4.96 -4.97 -5.31
C VAL A 102 -3.54 -4.48 -5.07
N THR A 103 -3.24 -4.13 -3.82
CA THR A 103 -1.89 -3.75 -3.40
C THR A 103 -1.33 -4.79 -2.45
N GLY A 104 -0.01 -4.76 -2.29
CA GLY A 104 0.65 -5.55 -1.28
C GLY A 104 2.07 -5.10 -1.06
N PHE A 105 2.85 -5.95 -0.42
CA PHE A 105 4.25 -5.70 -0.12
C PHE A 105 5.15 -6.59 -0.99
N ALA A 106 6.18 -5.99 -1.59
CA ALA A 106 7.28 -6.74 -2.17
C ALA A 106 8.61 -6.10 -1.79
N ASN A 107 9.56 -6.93 -1.37
CA ASN A 107 10.92 -6.48 -1.13
C ASN A 107 11.65 -6.38 -2.47
N THR A 108 11.58 -5.22 -3.11
CA THR A 108 12.35 -4.93 -4.32
C THR A 108 13.79 -4.58 -3.94
N ALA A 109 14.70 -5.55 -4.07
CA ALA A 109 16.12 -5.31 -3.86
C ALA A 109 16.67 -4.41 -5.00
N GLY A 110 16.96 -3.15 -4.71
CA GLY A 110 17.76 -2.29 -5.60
C GLY A 110 17.14 -0.94 -5.90
N GLY A 111 17.84 0.13 -5.52
CA GLY A 111 17.57 1.50 -5.96
C GLY A 111 18.10 1.72 -7.37
N GLY A 112 17.19 1.92 -8.33
CA GLY A 112 17.54 2.42 -9.65
C GLY A 112 17.83 3.92 -9.63
N THR A 113 18.55 4.40 -10.64
CA THR A 113 18.81 5.83 -10.84
C THR A 113 17.49 6.60 -10.96
N GLY A 114 17.17 7.47 -10.00
CA GLY A 114 15.99 8.34 -10.06
C GLY A 114 15.04 8.29 -8.86
N GLY A 115 15.24 7.41 -7.87
CA GLY A 115 14.45 7.42 -6.64
C GLY A 115 14.67 6.21 -5.74
N THR A 116 14.06 6.23 -4.56
CA THR A 116 14.00 5.10 -3.63
C THR A 116 12.87 4.16 -4.06
N PRO A 117 13.13 2.84 -4.19
CA PRO A 117 12.06 1.88 -4.44
C PRO A 117 11.04 1.89 -3.32
N ALA A 118 9.77 1.87 -3.69
CA ALA A 118 8.71 1.70 -2.73
C ALA A 118 8.65 0.26 -2.20
N THR A 119 8.22 0.10 -0.96
CA THR A 119 7.97 -1.24 -0.38
C THR A 119 6.63 -1.82 -0.80
N GLY A 120 5.68 -0.95 -1.15
CA GLY A 120 4.38 -1.31 -1.70
C GLY A 120 4.47 -1.61 -3.19
N VAL A 121 3.67 -2.57 -3.63
CA VAL A 121 3.48 -2.94 -5.02
C VAL A 121 2.00 -2.97 -5.39
N ILE A 122 1.74 -2.87 -6.68
CA ILE A 122 0.41 -3.00 -7.27
C ILE A 122 0.36 -4.32 -8.02
N TYR A 123 -0.57 -5.18 -7.66
CA TYR A 123 -0.89 -6.38 -8.42
C TYR A 123 -2.11 -6.10 -9.28
N VAL A 124 -1.97 -6.32 -10.59
CA VAL A 124 -3.11 -6.23 -11.50
C VAL A 124 -3.29 -7.58 -12.18
N GLY A 125 -4.48 -8.16 -12.00
CA GLY A 125 -4.92 -9.31 -12.77
C GLY A 125 -5.77 -8.85 -13.93
N GLU A 126 -5.57 -9.44 -15.11
CA GLU A 126 -6.46 -9.26 -16.25
C GLU A 126 -7.09 -10.62 -16.60
N LEU A 127 -8.42 -10.63 -16.81
CA LEU A 127 -9.22 -11.85 -16.92
C LEU A 127 -8.98 -12.61 -18.23
N ASN A 128 -8.88 -11.91 -19.36
CA ASN A 128 -8.88 -12.51 -20.69
C ASN A 128 -7.51 -13.12 -21.04
N SER A 129 -6.44 -12.38 -20.76
CA SER A 129 -5.05 -12.83 -20.84
C SER A 129 -4.74 -13.89 -19.79
N GLY A 130 -5.44 -13.89 -18.65
CA GLY A 130 -5.21 -14.85 -17.58
C GLY A 130 -3.85 -14.67 -16.91
N ILE A 131 -3.33 -13.44 -16.89
CA ILE A 131 -2.03 -13.08 -16.32
C ILE A 131 -2.23 -12.10 -15.17
N VAL A 132 -1.37 -12.21 -14.15
CA VAL A 132 -1.22 -11.22 -13.10
C VAL A 132 0.15 -10.55 -13.25
N GLY A 133 0.15 -9.22 -13.31
CA GLY A 133 1.35 -8.39 -13.31
C GLY A 133 1.61 -7.78 -11.94
N CYS A 134 2.88 -7.73 -11.54
CA CYS A 134 3.36 -7.05 -10.35
C CYS A 134 4.10 -5.77 -10.76
N TYR A 135 3.66 -4.64 -10.22
CA TYR A 135 4.17 -3.31 -10.55
C TYR A 135 4.74 -2.61 -9.32
N GLY A 136 5.97 -2.11 -9.46
CA GLY A 136 6.65 -1.29 -8.46
C GLY A 136 6.69 0.18 -8.87
N PHE A 137 6.93 1.05 -7.90
CA PHE A 137 7.10 2.48 -8.14
C PHE A 137 8.29 3.02 -7.35
N LEU A 138 8.90 4.09 -7.88
CA LEU A 138 9.98 4.81 -7.21
C LEU A 138 9.45 6.10 -6.61
N PHE A 139 9.78 6.38 -5.36
CA PHE A 139 9.46 7.63 -4.70
C PHE A 139 10.73 8.40 -4.34
N THR A 140 10.60 9.71 -4.19
CA THR A 140 11.62 10.59 -3.64
C THR A 140 11.12 11.06 -2.27
N PRO A 141 11.84 10.77 -1.18
CA PRO A 141 11.46 11.28 0.15
C PRO A 141 11.34 12.80 0.12
N GLN A 142 10.31 13.35 0.76
CA GLN A 142 10.12 14.81 0.92
C GLN A 142 10.13 15.60 -0.41
N ALA A 143 9.54 15.05 -1.47
CA ALA A 143 9.32 15.79 -2.70
C ALA A 143 8.28 16.92 -2.49
N ASN A 144 8.76 18.13 -2.16
CA ASN A 144 7.91 19.31 -1.93
C ASN A 144 7.56 20.07 -3.22
N ARG A 145 8.10 19.63 -4.36
CA ARG A 145 7.81 20.18 -5.68
C ARG A 145 7.33 19.06 -6.61
N PRO A 146 6.40 19.35 -7.53
CA PRO A 146 6.00 18.38 -8.54
C PRO A 146 7.21 17.85 -9.32
N VAL A 147 7.33 16.53 -9.40
CA VAL A 147 8.32 15.85 -10.24
C VAL A 147 7.64 15.34 -11.50
N PRO A 148 8.38 15.16 -12.62
CA PRO A 148 7.83 14.57 -13.83
C PRO A 148 7.17 13.20 -13.56
N THR A 149 6.07 12.93 -14.26
CA THR A 149 5.37 11.64 -14.16
C THR A 149 6.31 10.51 -14.54
N ARG A 150 6.38 9.48 -13.70
CA ARG A 150 7.21 8.30 -13.90
C ARG A 150 6.36 7.12 -14.33
N GLU A 151 6.93 6.23 -15.12
CA GLU A 151 6.24 4.98 -15.44
C GLU A 151 6.37 3.98 -14.29
N LEU A 152 5.31 3.21 -14.03
CA LEU A 152 5.39 2.08 -13.10
C LEU A 152 6.32 1.01 -13.66
N ALA A 153 7.19 0.45 -12.83
CA ALA A 153 8.11 -0.60 -13.25
C ALA A 153 7.45 -1.98 -13.17
N VAL A 154 7.56 -2.79 -14.21
CA VAL A 154 7.14 -4.21 -14.17
C VAL A 154 8.20 -4.99 -13.39
N LEU A 155 7.79 -5.57 -12.26
CA LEU A 155 8.65 -6.41 -11.44
C LEU A 155 8.56 -7.88 -11.85
N GLY A 156 7.41 -8.30 -12.39
CA GLY A 156 7.20 -9.66 -12.86
C GLY A 156 5.76 -9.89 -13.31
N THR A 157 5.54 -11.02 -13.96
CA THR A 157 4.21 -11.49 -14.36
C THR A 157 4.12 -12.99 -14.11
N PHE A 158 2.92 -13.51 -13.84
CA PHE A 158 2.67 -14.94 -13.81
C PHE A 158 1.28 -15.28 -14.39
N PRO A 159 1.12 -16.39 -15.10
CA PRO A 159 -0.19 -16.83 -15.59
C PRO A 159 -0.97 -17.53 -14.46
N TRP A 160 -2.29 -17.29 -14.38
CA TRP A 160 -3.20 -17.94 -13.43
C TRP A 160 -4.25 -18.82 -14.11
N ARG A 161 -4.50 -18.64 -15.41
CA ARG A 161 -5.45 -19.47 -16.19
C ARG A 161 -4.79 -20.50 -17.12
N GLY A 162 -3.50 -20.34 -17.42
CA GLY A 162 -2.69 -21.36 -18.09
C GLY A 162 -1.61 -21.81 -17.12
N GLY A 163 -1.52 -23.11 -16.83
CA GLY A 163 -0.46 -23.66 -15.98
C GLY A 163 0.96 -23.32 -16.47
N PRO A 164 1.98 -23.60 -15.65
CA PRO A 164 3.38 -23.31 -15.98
C PRO A 164 3.85 -23.97 -17.29
#